data_AF-A0A9X3WZB6-F1
#
_entry.id   AF-A0A9X3WZB6-F1
#
_cell.length_a   1.000
_cell.length_b   1.000
_cell.length_c   1.000
_cell.angle_alpha   90.00
_cell.angle_beta   90.00
_cell.angle_gamma   90.00
#
_symmetry.space_group_name_H-M   'P 1'
#
loop_
_entity.id
_entity.type
_entity.pdbx_description
1 polymer ?
#
loop_
_entity_poly.entity_id
_entity_poly.type
_entity_poly.pdbx_seq_one_letter_code
_entity_poly.pdbx_strand_id
1 'polypeptide(L)'
;MPRSLGDAKATWRGFARFVMFALSWVVIAVSTTGCMVDDMPALSDMVTTAKLRQIYGNPNHYEGIRYNQAVGLQFQRDVLGALPGGKVLSSNRKPFPSALRQNKTDGRFRSVIPDGVTGAVEGFDGALPPVISTHMESTFIEVKAVKGVIGLDYARYQILGMLDALAASQAAFSTGPNRAYPSLYFIVTGDTSFNTEVQTEATHRQILMWVSGVVDEGGGKLKVAPPQCHNCDAVLPAKRLPATLYGSSFHIDNLRDAGDRGLDKPILDDGLVGYPGTPGNTRPH
;
A
#
# COMPACT_ATOMS: atom_id res chain seq x y z
N MET A 1 -61.23 -37.79 8.48
CA MET A 1 -61.57 -36.40 8.12
C MET A 1 -60.31 -35.69 7.62
N PRO A 2 -60.17 -35.37 6.32
CA PRO A 2 -59.03 -34.60 5.83
C PRO A 2 -59.32 -33.09 5.93
N ARG A 3 -58.37 -32.32 6.47
CA ARG A 3 -58.42 -30.84 6.48
C ARG A 3 -57.90 -30.29 5.15
N SER A 4 -58.66 -29.34 4.61
CA SER A 4 -58.48 -28.60 3.37
C SER A 4 -57.19 -27.76 3.33
N LEU A 5 -56.46 -27.83 2.22
CA LEU A 5 -55.22 -27.09 1.88
C LEU A 5 -55.52 -25.79 1.09
N GLY A 6 -56.51 -25.01 1.53
CA GLY A 6 -57.07 -23.90 0.76
C GLY A 6 -56.35 -22.54 0.85
N ASP A 7 -55.68 -22.22 1.96
CA ASP A 7 -55.44 -20.79 2.29
C ASP A 7 -54.01 -20.26 2.11
N ALA A 8 -53.07 -21.06 1.58
CA ALA A 8 -51.67 -20.62 1.51
C ALA A 8 -51.31 -19.71 0.32
N LYS A 9 -52.22 -19.49 -0.64
CA LYS A 9 -51.90 -18.78 -1.90
C LYS A 9 -52.14 -17.26 -1.88
N ALA A 10 -52.90 -16.74 -0.92
CA ALA A 10 -53.28 -15.32 -0.91
C ALA A 10 -52.21 -14.39 -0.28
N THR A 11 -51.36 -14.89 0.62
CA THR A 11 -50.37 -14.08 1.36
C THR A 11 -49.06 -13.84 0.61
N TRP A 12 -48.74 -14.65 -0.41
CA TRP A 12 -47.46 -14.55 -1.14
C TRP A 12 -47.41 -13.42 -2.17
N ARG A 13 -48.55 -12.97 -2.71
CA ARG A 13 -48.57 -11.92 -3.75
C ARG A 13 -48.37 -10.50 -3.20
N GLY A 14 -48.67 -10.26 -1.93
CA GLY A 14 -48.45 -8.96 -1.27
C GLY A 14 -46.97 -8.71 -0.93
N PHE A 15 -46.28 -9.75 -0.45
CA PHE A 15 -44.87 -9.63 -0.02
C PHE A 15 -43.91 -9.39 -1.19
N ALA A 16 -44.16 -10.03 -2.34
CA ALA A 16 -43.33 -9.86 -3.53
C ALA A 16 -43.38 -8.44 -4.13
N ARG A 17 -44.51 -7.74 -4.02
CA ARG A 17 -44.64 -6.34 -4.49
C ARG A 17 -43.94 -5.34 -3.56
N PHE A 18 -43.94 -5.60 -2.25
CA PHE A 18 -43.25 -4.74 -1.28
C PHE A 18 -41.72 -4.87 -1.38
N VAL A 19 -41.21 -6.09 -1.62
CA VAL A 19 -39.78 -6.34 -1.83
C VAL A 19 -39.27 -5.72 -3.14
N MET A 20 -40.04 -5.77 -4.23
CA MET A 20 -39.62 -5.13 -5.50
C MET A 20 -39.60 -3.60 -5.44
N PHE A 21 -40.51 -2.95 -4.71
CA PHE A 21 -40.45 -1.50 -4.51
C PHE A 21 -39.30 -1.07 -3.58
N ALA A 22 -39.00 -1.84 -2.52
CA ALA A 22 -37.86 -1.53 -1.65
C ALA A 22 -36.50 -1.68 -2.38
N LEU A 23 -36.34 -2.69 -3.24
CA LEU A 23 -35.12 -2.89 -4.03
C LEU A 23 -34.93 -1.84 -5.13
N SER A 24 -36.00 -1.32 -5.72
CA SER A 24 -35.89 -0.27 -6.74
C SER A 24 -35.52 1.10 -6.15
N TRP A 25 -35.89 1.40 -4.90
CA TRP A 25 -35.39 2.60 -4.21
C TRP A 25 -33.93 2.48 -3.77
N VAL A 26 -33.45 1.29 -3.39
CA VAL A 26 -32.03 1.07 -3.06
C VAL A 26 -31.14 1.15 -4.30
N VAL A 27 -31.62 0.74 -5.48
CA VAL A 27 -30.86 0.84 -6.73
C VAL A 27 -30.85 2.27 -7.31
N ILE A 28 -31.89 3.09 -7.06
CA ILE A 28 -31.93 4.48 -7.52
C ILE A 28 -31.16 5.41 -6.57
N ALA A 29 -31.11 5.13 -5.27
CA ALA A 29 -30.33 5.95 -4.32
C ALA A 29 -28.80 5.86 -4.51
N VAL A 30 -28.29 4.87 -5.26
CA VAL A 30 -26.84 4.71 -5.53
C VAL A 30 -26.43 5.31 -6.89
N SER A 31 -27.37 5.75 -7.73
CA SER A 31 -27.05 6.27 -9.07
C SER A 31 -27.10 7.80 -9.22
N THR A 32 -27.59 8.55 -8.21
CA THR A 32 -27.74 10.02 -8.33
C THR A 32 -27.06 10.85 -7.25
N THR A 33 -26.56 10.25 -6.17
CA THR A 33 -25.49 10.91 -5.40
C THR A 33 -24.19 10.54 -6.09
N GLY A 34 -23.79 11.36 -7.05
CA GLY A 34 -22.39 11.46 -7.42
C GLY A 34 -21.64 11.85 -6.14
N CYS A 35 -21.29 10.85 -5.33
CA CYS A 35 -20.18 10.95 -4.41
C CYS A 35 -18.99 11.17 -5.33
N MET A 36 -18.76 12.43 -5.68
CA MET A 36 -17.45 12.87 -6.12
C MET A 36 -16.54 12.38 -5.00
N VAL A 37 -15.76 11.36 -5.33
CA VAL A 37 -14.68 10.91 -4.47
C VAL A 37 -13.91 12.18 -4.19
N ASP A 38 -13.91 12.64 -2.93
CA ASP A 38 -13.21 13.87 -2.54
C ASP A 38 -11.88 13.87 -3.26
N ASP A 39 -11.63 14.92 -4.05
CA ASP A 39 -10.40 15.08 -4.82
C ASP A 39 -9.25 14.74 -3.88
N MET A 40 -8.51 13.70 -4.26
CA MET A 40 -7.52 13.15 -3.37
C MET A 40 -6.54 14.26 -3.02
N PRO A 41 -6.21 14.46 -1.74
CA PRO A 41 -5.23 15.48 -1.37
C PRO A 41 -3.98 15.24 -2.21
N ALA A 42 -3.47 16.31 -2.81
CA ALA A 42 -2.24 16.20 -3.58
C ALA A 42 -1.16 15.65 -2.64
N LEU A 43 -0.17 14.90 -3.16
CA LEU A 43 0.95 14.43 -2.33
C LEU A 43 1.60 15.60 -1.55
N SER A 44 1.59 16.82 -2.11
CA SER A 44 2.05 18.04 -1.43
C SER A 44 1.30 18.38 -0.13
N ASP A 45 0.06 17.92 0.00
CA ASP A 45 -0.81 18.18 1.14
C ASP A 45 -0.70 17.07 2.21
N MET A 46 0.11 16.04 1.92
CA MET A 46 0.38 14.92 2.82
C MET A 46 1.53 15.23 3.79
N VAL A 47 1.66 14.41 4.82
CA VAL A 47 2.70 14.54 5.84
C VAL A 47 4.07 14.46 5.18
N THR A 48 4.84 15.54 5.28
CA THR A 48 6.22 15.58 4.83
C THR A 48 7.12 14.80 5.79
N THR A 49 8.28 14.39 5.30
CA THR A 49 9.30 13.74 6.11
C THR A 49 9.69 14.58 7.34
N ALA A 50 9.74 15.92 7.20
CA ALA A 50 10.04 16.82 8.31
C ALA A 50 8.92 16.84 9.37
N LYS A 51 7.66 16.93 8.93
CA LYS A 51 6.49 16.86 9.83
C LYS A 51 6.41 15.51 10.54
N LEU A 52 6.75 14.44 9.84
CA LEU A 52 6.81 13.09 10.41
C LEU A 52 7.82 12.99 11.58
N ARG A 53 9.00 13.59 11.45
CA ARG A 53 9.99 13.69 12.54
C ARG A 53 9.44 14.47 13.74
N GLN A 54 8.73 15.57 13.48
CA GLN A 54 8.10 16.36 14.54
C GLN A 54 7.03 15.56 15.28
N ILE A 55 6.25 14.75 14.57
CA ILE A 55 5.20 13.91 15.16
C ILE A 55 5.80 12.79 16.01
N TYR A 56 6.81 12.07 15.49
CA TYR A 56 7.41 10.95 16.22
C TYR A 56 8.38 11.37 17.35
N GLY A 57 8.85 12.62 17.32
CA GLY A 57 9.82 13.12 18.30
C GLY A 57 11.14 12.36 18.27
N ASN A 58 11.95 12.49 19.33
CA ASN A 58 13.21 11.76 19.49
C ASN A 58 13.40 11.26 20.94
N PRO A 59 12.55 10.31 21.40
CA PRO A 59 12.49 9.93 22.82
C PRO A 59 13.78 9.26 23.32
N ASN A 60 14.59 8.69 22.42
CA ASN A 60 15.83 8.00 22.76
C ASN A 60 17.08 8.87 22.54
N HIS A 61 16.90 10.16 22.21
CA HIS A 61 17.98 11.11 21.94
C HIS A 61 19.00 10.59 20.90
N TYR A 62 18.52 9.90 19.86
CA TYR A 62 19.38 9.46 18.77
C TYR A 62 19.85 10.65 17.93
N GLU A 63 20.98 10.50 17.25
CA GLU A 63 21.50 11.53 16.37
C GLU A 63 21.69 11.02 14.93
N GLY A 64 21.55 11.94 13.97
CA GLY A 64 21.82 11.70 12.55
C GLY A 64 21.10 10.49 11.99
N ILE A 65 21.85 9.58 11.38
CA ILE A 65 21.34 8.36 10.73
C ILE A 65 20.49 7.50 11.67
N ARG A 66 20.91 7.32 12.93
CA ARG A 66 20.16 6.47 13.87
C ARG A 66 18.79 7.05 14.20
N TYR A 67 18.69 8.37 14.29
CA TYR A 67 17.42 9.04 14.51
C TYR A 67 16.48 8.84 13.33
N ASN A 68 16.97 9.10 12.12
CA ASN A 68 16.23 8.92 10.87
C ASN A 68 15.72 7.47 10.71
N GLN A 69 16.58 6.50 10.98
CA GLN A 69 16.23 5.09 10.93
C GLN A 69 15.13 4.73 11.95
N ALA A 70 15.23 5.24 13.19
CA ALA A 70 14.23 4.99 14.22
C ALA A 70 12.85 5.54 13.83
N VAL A 71 12.80 6.76 13.29
CA VAL A 71 11.57 7.40 12.79
C VAL A 71 11.00 6.59 11.62
N GLY A 72 11.82 6.23 10.62
CA GLY A 72 11.36 5.46 9.46
C GLY A 72 10.82 4.08 9.82
N LEU A 73 11.50 3.35 10.73
CA LEU A 73 11.05 2.04 11.21
C LEU A 73 9.75 2.11 12.02
N GLN A 74 9.58 3.17 12.83
CA GLN A 74 8.34 3.38 13.57
C GLN A 74 7.19 3.69 12.60
N PHE A 75 7.42 4.58 11.64
CA PHE A 75 6.46 4.91 10.58
C PHE A 75 6.01 3.68 9.78
N GLN A 76 6.96 2.87 9.33
CA GLN A 76 6.68 1.61 8.63
C GLN A 76 5.77 0.70 9.47
N ARG A 77 6.08 0.53 10.75
CA ARG A 77 5.30 -0.32 11.65
C ARG A 77 3.86 0.17 11.78
N ASP A 78 3.68 1.47 12.01
CA ASP A 78 2.36 2.05 12.26
C ASP A 78 1.50 2.03 10.99
N VAL A 79 2.08 2.39 9.85
CA VAL A 79 1.42 2.31 8.54
C VAL A 79 0.97 0.89 8.22
N LEU A 80 1.87 -0.10 8.31
CA LEU A 80 1.52 -1.49 8.01
C LEU A 80 0.44 -2.03 8.96
N GLY A 81 0.50 -1.65 10.25
CA GLY A 81 -0.52 -2.01 11.23
C GLY A 81 -1.89 -1.39 10.96
N ALA A 82 -1.94 -0.25 10.27
CA ALA A 82 -3.17 0.46 9.93
C ALA A 82 -3.84 -0.01 8.63
N LEU A 83 -3.12 -0.75 7.79
CA LEU A 83 -3.68 -1.27 6.54
C LEU A 83 -4.78 -2.32 6.80
N PRO A 84 -5.79 -2.43 5.91
CA PRO A 84 -6.74 -3.53 5.97
C PRO A 84 -6.03 -4.88 6.01
N GLY A 85 -6.40 -5.73 6.96
CA GLY A 85 -5.66 -6.97 7.20
C GLY A 85 -4.37 -6.81 8.01
N GLY A 86 -4.17 -5.70 8.73
CA GLY A 86 -2.93 -5.36 9.46
C GLY A 86 -2.38 -6.40 10.43
N LYS A 87 -3.19 -7.34 10.94
CA LYS A 87 -2.68 -8.51 11.71
C LYS A 87 -1.90 -9.51 10.84
N VAL A 88 -2.17 -9.54 9.55
CA VAL A 88 -1.53 -10.40 8.53
C VAL A 88 -0.34 -9.66 7.87
N LEU A 89 -0.38 -8.33 7.83
CA LEU A 89 0.64 -7.47 7.20
C LEU A 89 1.74 -7.04 8.19
N SER A 90 2.23 -7.95 9.02
CA SER A 90 3.41 -7.67 9.85
C SER A 90 4.64 -7.38 8.96
N SER A 91 5.60 -6.61 9.48
CA SER A 91 6.88 -6.36 8.80
C SER A 91 7.47 -7.65 8.25
N ASN A 92 7.63 -7.71 6.93
CA ASN A 92 8.12 -8.88 6.25
C ASN A 92 9.64 -9.02 6.47
N ARG A 93 10.08 -10.26 6.71
CA ARG A 93 11.49 -10.63 6.83
C ARG A 93 11.90 -11.69 5.83
N LYS A 94 10.96 -12.16 5.00
CA LYS A 94 11.22 -13.17 3.99
C LYS A 94 11.92 -12.52 2.79
N PRO A 95 13.11 -13.02 2.38
CA PRO A 95 13.75 -12.59 1.14
C PRO A 95 13.07 -13.20 -0.08
N PHE A 96 12.94 -12.39 -1.13
CA PHE A 96 12.43 -12.77 -2.45
C PHE A 96 13.56 -12.68 -3.47
N PRO A 97 13.92 -13.79 -4.15
CA PRO A 97 15.00 -13.79 -5.12
C PRO A 97 14.79 -12.77 -6.25
N SER A 98 15.88 -12.11 -6.67
CA SER A 98 15.90 -11.25 -7.85
C SER A 98 17.22 -11.41 -8.60
N ALA A 99 17.15 -11.97 -9.81
CA ALA A 99 18.28 -12.12 -10.69
C ALA A 99 18.78 -10.75 -11.19
N LEU A 100 17.88 -9.79 -11.41
CA LEU A 100 18.27 -8.47 -11.88
C LEU A 100 19.02 -7.67 -10.82
N ARG A 101 18.55 -7.69 -9.57
CA ARG A 101 19.29 -7.08 -8.47
C ARG A 101 20.64 -7.77 -8.26
N GLN A 102 20.66 -9.09 -8.35
CA GLN A 102 21.90 -9.86 -8.29
C GLN A 102 22.91 -9.39 -9.33
N ASN A 103 22.49 -9.28 -10.59
CA ASN A 103 23.35 -8.88 -11.69
C ASN A 103 23.79 -7.41 -11.56
N LYS A 104 22.90 -6.51 -11.16
CA LYS A 104 23.21 -5.08 -11.00
C LYS A 104 24.10 -4.75 -9.79
N THR A 105 24.24 -5.70 -8.87
CA THR A 105 25.05 -5.54 -7.65
C THR A 105 26.23 -6.49 -7.60
N ASP A 106 26.62 -7.06 -8.75
CA ASP A 106 27.73 -8.02 -8.87
C ASP A 106 27.64 -9.18 -7.87
N GLY A 107 26.42 -9.65 -7.62
CA GLY A 107 26.14 -10.75 -6.70
C GLY A 107 26.05 -10.36 -5.21
N ARG A 108 26.31 -9.10 -4.86
CA ARG A 108 26.28 -8.61 -3.47
C ARG A 108 24.88 -8.71 -2.85
N PHE A 109 23.84 -8.39 -3.61
CA PHE A 109 22.44 -8.52 -3.17
C PHE A 109 21.67 -9.39 -4.14
N ARG A 110 21.20 -10.55 -3.67
CA ARG A 110 20.55 -11.57 -4.52
C ARG A 110 19.04 -11.60 -4.42
N SER A 111 18.50 -10.82 -3.50
CA SER A 111 17.09 -10.83 -3.13
C SER A 111 16.66 -9.44 -2.67
N VAL A 112 15.34 -9.26 -2.54
CA VAL A 112 14.70 -8.10 -1.92
C VAL A 112 13.89 -8.53 -0.72
N ILE A 113 13.70 -7.61 0.21
CA ILE A 113 12.74 -7.75 1.31
C ILE A 113 11.84 -6.53 1.24
N PRO A 114 10.62 -6.66 0.70
CA PRO A 114 9.63 -5.60 0.82
C PRO A 114 9.21 -5.44 2.28
N ASP A 115 8.77 -4.24 2.64
CA ASP A 115 8.33 -3.93 4.01
C ASP A 115 7.11 -4.75 4.45
N GLY A 116 6.18 -4.99 3.53
CA GLY A 116 5.01 -5.86 3.71
C GLY A 116 4.78 -6.75 2.49
N VAL A 117 4.14 -7.89 2.71
CA VAL A 117 3.81 -8.87 1.66
C VAL A 117 2.39 -9.36 1.85
N THR A 118 1.67 -9.45 0.75
CA THR A 118 0.32 -10.03 0.68
C THR A 118 0.14 -10.71 -0.68
N GLY A 119 -1.03 -11.27 -0.92
CA GLY A 119 -1.36 -11.85 -2.21
C GLY A 119 -2.12 -10.91 -3.13
N ALA A 120 -2.39 -11.42 -4.32
CA ALA A 120 -3.31 -10.85 -5.29
C ALA A 120 -4.55 -11.75 -5.41
N VAL A 121 -5.65 -11.19 -5.92
CA VAL A 121 -6.93 -11.88 -6.08
C VAL A 121 -7.38 -11.80 -7.53
N GLU A 122 -7.91 -12.90 -8.04
CA GLU A 122 -8.57 -12.95 -9.34
C GLU A 122 -9.92 -12.22 -9.30
N GLY A 123 -10.18 -11.40 -10.33
CA GLY A 123 -11.39 -10.59 -10.41
C GLY A 123 -11.46 -9.47 -9.37
N PHE A 124 -10.37 -9.20 -8.66
CA PHE A 124 -10.28 -8.06 -7.75
C PHE A 124 -9.71 -6.87 -8.49
N ASP A 125 -10.56 -5.87 -8.71
CA ASP A 125 -10.16 -4.61 -9.33
C ASP A 125 -9.80 -3.54 -8.27
N GLY A 126 -9.79 -3.91 -6.98
CA GLY A 126 -9.57 -2.98 -5.88
C GLY A 126 -8.11 -2.57 -5.69
N ALA A 127 -7.93 -1.38 -5.11
CA ALA A 127 -6.63 -0.77 -4.87
C ALA A 127 -6.07 -1.02 -3.47
N LEU A 128 -6.69 -1.87 -2.66
CA LEU A 128 -6.17 -2.20 -1.33
C LEU A 128 -5.78 -3.67 -1.31
N PRO A 129 -4.73 -4.05 -0.57
CA PRO A 129 -4.40 -5.44 -0.33
C PRO A 129 -5.65 -6.27 0.00
N PRO A 130 -5.92 -7.35 -0.73
CA PRO A 130 -7.05 -8.19 -0.42
C PRO A 130 -6.80 -8.94 0.90
N VAL A 131 -7.83 -9.07 1.73
CA VAL A 131 -7.75 -9.82 3.01
C VAL A 131 -7.65 -11.33 2.76
N ILE A 132 -8.22 -11.81 1.66
CA ILE A 132 -8.16 -13.20 1.21
C ILE A 132 -7.52 -13.19 -0.17
N SER A 133 -6.43 -13.92 -0.40
CA SER A 133 -5.74 -13.94 -1.70
C SER A 133 -5.74 -15.30 -2.37
N THR A 134 -5.93 -15.32 -3.70
CA THR A 134 -5.80 -16.54 -4.51
C THR A 134 -4.35 -16.80 -4.92
N HIS A 135 -3.53 -15.74 -5.03
CA HIS A 135 -2.13 -15.80 -5.40
C HIS A 135 -1.28 -15.17 -4.29
N MET A 136 -0.78 -16.00 -3.37
CA MET A 136 0.02 -15.53 -2.23
C MET A 136 1.30 -14.83 -2.69
N GLU A 137 1.80 -13.89 -1.88
CA GLU A 137 3.10 -13.22 -2.09
C GLU A 137 3.26 -12.54 -3.47
N SER A 138 2.15 -12.12 -4.05
CA SER A 138 2.09 -11.46 -5.36
C SER A 138 1.84 -9.96 -5.25
N THR A 139 1.83 -9.43 -4.04
CA THR A 139 1.71 -8.00 -3.77
C THR A 139 2.76 -7.59 -2.74
N PHE A 140 3.64 -6.68 -3.12
CA PHE A 140 4.64 -6.10 -2.22
C PHE A 140 4.22 -4.71 -1.79
N ILE A 141 4.52 -4.37 -0.54
CA ILE A 141 4.25 -3.06 0.06
C ILE A 141 5.58 -2.50 0.54
N GLU A 142 5.86 -1.26 0.17
CA GLU A 142 7.05 -0.51 0.54
C GLU A 142 6.63 0.81 1.19
N VAL A 143 7.04 1.02 2.45
CA VAL A 143 6.74 2.23 3.21
C VAL A 143 8.00 3.07 3.31
N LYS A 144 7.96 4.32 2.80
CA LYS A 144 9.15 5.18 2.73
C LYS A 144 8.86 6.63 3.10
N ALA A 145 9.54 7.09 4.15
CA ALA A 145 9.58 8.48 4.56
C ALA A 145 10.92 9.11 4.15
N VAL A 146 11.11 9.35 2.85
CA VAL A 146 12.36 9.90 2.31
C VAL A 146 12.07 11.13 1.47
N LYS A 147 12.77 12.23 1.74
CA LYS A 147 12.68 13.40 0.88
C LYS A 147 13.52 13.18 -0.37
N GLY A 148 12.88 13.10 -1.54
CA GLY A 148 13.61 12.93 -2.80
C GLY A 148 12.88 12.12 -3.86
N VAL A 149 13.66 11.62 -4.82
CA VAL A 149 13.16 10.83 -5.96
C VAL A 149 13.60 9.38 -5.79
N ILE A 150 12.65 8.45 -5.81
CA ILE A 150 12.90 7.01 -5.82
C ILE A 150 13.00 6.54 -7.27
N GLY A 151 14.20 6.07 -7.66
CA GLY A 151 14.49 5.45 -8.96
C GLY A 151 14.59 3.92 -8.90
N LEU A 152 14.93 3.29 -10.03
CA LEU A 152 15.17 1.84 -10.11
C LEU A 152 16.44 1.42 -9.36
N ASP A 153 17.43 2.30 -9.26
CA ASP A 153 18.70 2.11 -8.56
C ASP A 153 18.63 2.38 -7.04
N TYR A 154 17.50 2.94 -6.59
CA TYR A 154 17.23 3.26 -5.20
C TYR A 154 17.55 2.09 -4.27
N ALA A 155 18.25 2.40 -3.16
CA ALA A 155 18.67 1.43 -2.17
C ALA A 155 19.35 0.19 -2.79
N ARG A 156 20.31 0.45 -3.69
CA ARG A 156 21.08 -0.58 -4.42
C ARG A 156 20.15 -1.54 -5.16
N TYR A 157 19.34 -0.96 -6.05
CA TYR A 157 18.39 -1.68 -6.91
C TYR A 157 17.33 -2.48 -6.16
N GLN A 158 16.89 -2.00 -4.98
CA GLN A 158 15.79 -2.63 -4.23
C GLN A 158 14.48 -2.58 -5.05
N ILE A 159 14.16 -1.43 -5.66
CA ILE A 159 12.92 -1.26 -6.44
C ILE A 159 12.93 -2.15 -7.68
N LEU A 160 14.02 -2.13 -8.45
CA LEU A 160 14.20 -3.03 -9.59
C LEU A 160 14.07 -4.50 -9.17
N GLY A 161 14.66 -4.88 -8.04
CA GLY A 161 14.58 -6.25 -7.55
C GLY A 161 13.18 -6.67 -7.10
N MET A 162 12.38 -5.75 -6.58
CA MET A 162 10.97 -6.00 -6.23
C MET A 162 10.13 -6.22 -7.49
N LEU A 163 10.31 -5.40 -8.52
CA LEU A 163 9.65 -5.58 -9.80
C LEU A 163 10.05 -6.90 -10.46
N ASP A 164 11.32 -7.28 -10.37
CA ASP A 164 11.83 -8.57 -10.86
C ASP A 164 11.19 -9.76 -10.14
N ALA A 165 11.18 -9.73 -8.81
CA ALA A 165 10.57 -10.79 -7.99
C ALA A 165 9.05 -10.91 -8.22
N LEU A 166 8.34 -9.78 -8.33
CA LEU A 166 6.90 -9.78 -8.62
C LEU A 166 6.58 -10.31 -10.03
N ALA A 167 7.44 -10.05 -11.02
CA ALA A 167 7.28 -10.60 -12.36
C ALA A 167 7.42 -12.14 -12.40
N ALA A 168 8.00 -12.75 -11.36
CA ALA A 168 8.09 -14.18 -11.18
C ALA A 168 7.06 -14.75 -10.16
N SER A 169 6.13 -13.92 -9.66
CA SER A 169 5.10 -14.35 -8.71
C SER A 169 3.98 -15.15 -9.36
N GLN A 170 3.17 -15.86 -8.57
CA GLN A 170 2.05 -16.66 -9.09
C GLN A 170 1.04 -15.82 -9.88
N ALA A 171 0.73 -14.60 -9.43
CA ALA A 171 -0.18 -13.71 -10.16
C ALA A 171 0.34 -13.31 -11.54
N ALA A 172 1.67 -13.27 -11.75
CA ALA A 172 2.25 -12.94 -13.06
C ALA A 172 1.88 -13.98 -14.12
N PHE A 173 1.63 -15.22 -13.70
CA PHE A 173 1.22 -16.34 -14.56
C PHE A 173 -0.30 -16.57 -14.59
N SER A 174 -1.09 -15.77 -13.86
CA SER A 174 -2.56 -15.83 -13.93
C SER A 174 -3.03 -15.35 -15.31
N THR A 175 -4.01 -16.04 -15.90
CA THR A 175 -4.51 -15.80 -17.26
C THR A 175 -6.04 -15.62 -17.29
N GLY A 176 -6.56 -15.11 -18.41
CA GLY A 176 -7.99 -14.88 -18.59
C GLY A 176 -8.47 -13.47 -18.19
N PRO A 177 -9.76 -13.18 -18.39
CA PRO A 177 -10.33 -11.83 -18.21
C PRO A 177 -10.32 -11.34 -16.75
N ASN A 178 -10.33 -12.29 -15.81
CA ASN A 178 -10.31 -12.03 -14.37
C ASN A 178 -8.95 -12.35 -13.74
N ARG A 179 -7.88 -12.43 -14.55
CA ARG A 179 -6.54 -12.74 -14.02
C ARG A 179 -6.17 -11.80 -12.88
N ALA A 180 -5.41 -12.33 -11.93
CA ALA A 180 -4.73 -11.52 -10.94
C ALA A 180 -3.55 -10.79 -11.59
N TYR A 181 -3.17 -9.66 -11.00
CA TYR A 181 -2.00 -8.89 -11.40
C TYR A 181 -1.07 -8.74 -10.21
N PRO A 182 0.24 -8.97 -10.37
CA PRO A 182 1.20 -8.60 -9.35
C PRO A 182 1.12 -7.10 -9.09
N SER A 183 1.32 -6.70 -7.84
CA SER A 183 1.20 -5.30 -7.44
C SER A 183 2.36 -4.84 -6.57
N LEU A 184 2.80 -3.61 -6.77
CA LEU A 184 3.76 -2.92 -5.91
C LEU A 184 3.08 -1.66 -5.34
N TYR A 185 2.92 -1.64 -4.01
CA TYR A 185 2.33 -0.56 -3.26
C TYR A 185 3.40 0.28 -2.59
N PHE A 186 3.41 1.56 -2.87
CA PHE A 186 4.20 2.54 -2.15
C PHE A 186 3.32 3.34 -1.20
N ILE A 187 3.74 3.45 0.05
CA ILE A 187 3.13 4.37 1.02
C ILE A 187 4.21 5.33 1.46
N VAL A 188 4.08 6.60 1.08
CA VAL A 188 5.16 7.57 1.19
C VAL A 188 4.76 8.85 1.90
N THR A 189 5.76 9.64 2.29
CA THR A 189 5.58 11.03 2.72
C THR A 189 5.36 11.96 1.52
N GLY A 190 4.76 13.13 1.77
CA GLY A 190 4.38 14.08 0.72
C GLY A 190 5.53 14.72 -0.06
N ASP A 191 6.76 14.62 0.44
CA ASP A 191 7.99 15.08 -0.19
C ASP A 191 8.82 13.94 -0.82
N THR A 192 8.21 12.76 -0.99
CA THR A 192 8.72 11.64 -1.78
C THR A 192 8.09 11.65 -3.18
N SER A 193 8.92 11.45 -4.20
CA SER A 193 8.50 11.34 -5.60
C SER A 193 9.14 10.12 -6.26
N PHE A 194 8.70 9.76 -7.46
CA PHE A 194 9.19 8.60 -8.21
C PHE A 194 9.75 9.03 -9.57
N ASN A 195 10.86 8.42 -9.97
CA ASN A 195 11.34 8.55 -11.33
C ASN A 195 10.39 7.79 -12.28
N THR A 196 10.14 8.35 -13.46
CA THR A 196 9.25 7.77 -14.49
C THR A 196 9.70 6.37 -14.91
N GLU A 197 11.00 6.06 -14.83
CA GLU A 197 11.51 4.72 -15.14
C GLU A 197 10.91 3.60 -14.26
N VAL A 198 10.54 3.90 -13.01
CA VAL A 198 9.93 2.91 -12.11
C VAL A 198 8.55 2.51 -12.66
N GLN A 199 7.77 3.50 -13.08
CA GLN A 199 6.46 3.29 -13.69
C GLN A 199 6.57 2.58 -15.05
N THR A 200 7.54 2.98 -15.87
CA THR A 200 7.81 2.32 -17.16
C THR A 200 8.16 0.85 -16.97
N GLU A 201 9.07 0.54 -16.04
CA GLU A 201 9.50 -0.84 -15.79
C GLU A 201 8.38 -1.69 -15.19
N ALA A 202 7.58 -1.13 -14.28
CA ALA A 202 6.40 -1.80 -13.74
C ALA A 202 5.38 -2.11 -14.84
N THR A 203 5.13 -1.16 -15.74
CA THR A 203 4.23 -1.33 -16.90
C THR A 203 4.74 -2.43 -17.84
N HIS A 204 6.02 -2.38 -18.18
CA HIS A 204 6.65 -3.39 -19.04
C HIS A 204 6.51 -4.81 -18.47
N ARG A 205 6.59 -4.94 -17.13
CA ARG A 205 6.41 -6.21 -16.42
C ARG A 205 4.97 -6.57 -16.08
N GLN A 206 3.99 -5.76 -16.50
CA GLN A 206 2.57 -5.96 -16.19
C GLN A 206 2.29 -6.02 -14.67
N ILE A 207 2.97 -5.16 -13.91
CA ILE A 207 2.83 -5.00 -12.47
C ILE A 207 2.07 -3.70 -12.22
N LEU A 208 1.02 -3.76 -11.39
CA LEU A 208 0.27 -2.57 -10.99
C LEU A 208 1.08 -1.79 -9.93
N MET A 209 1.37 -0.52 -10.22
CA MET A 209 2.06 0.38 -9.31
C MET A 209 1.05 1.29 -8.63
N TRP A 210 0.96 1.16 -7.31
CA TRP A 210 0.05 1.94 -6.48
C TRP A 210 0.86 2.87 -5.58
N VAL A 211 0.42 4.12 -5.45
CA VAL A 211 1.05 5.11 -4.58
C VAL A 211 0.00 5.71 -3.67
N SER A 212 0.28 5.69 -2.37
CA SER A 212 -0.46 6.42 -1.36
C SER A 212 0.52 7.28 -0.57
N GLY A 213 0.02 8.26 0.14
CA GLY A 213 0.74 8.81 1.28
C GLY A 213 -0.11 8.85 2.54
N VAL A 214 0.31 9.69 3.48
CA VAL A 214 -0.28 9.77 4.82
C VAL A 214 -0.71 11.19 5.10
N VAL A 215 -1.94 11.36 5.57
CA VAL A 215 -2.50 12.66 5.94
C VAL A 215 -2.47 12.84 7.45
N ASP A 216 -2.23 14.07 7.90
CA ASP A 216 -2.37 14.48 9.30
C ASP A 216 -3.81 14.93 9.54
N GLU A 217 -4.57 14.15 10.31
CA GLU A 217 -5.94 14.50 10.70
C GLU A 217 -5.98 15.44 11.93
N GLY A 218 -4.81 15.88 12.41
CA GLY A 218 -4.66 16.69 13.62
C GLY A 218 -4.55 15.84 14.89
N GLY A 219 -4.03 16.46 15.95
CA GLY A 219 -3.93 15.82 17.27
C GLY A 219 -3.05 14.56 17.32
N GLY A 220 -2.11 14.40 16.39
CA GLY A 220 -1.25 13.21 16.31
C GLY A 220 -1.91 11.99 15.65
N LYS A 221 -3.08 12.18 15.04
CA LYS A 221 -3.79 11.15 14.28
C LYS A 221 -3.34 11.20 12.82
N LEU A 222 -2.81 10.08 12.34
CA LEU A 222 -2.40 9.91 10.95
C LEU A 222 -3.34 8.94 10.24
N LYS A 223 -3.49 9.10 8.93
CA LYS A 223 -4.30 8.20 8.11
C LYS A 223 -3.65 7.94 6.77
N VAL A 224 -3.63 6.68 6.34
CA VAL A 224 -3.19 6.34 4.99
C VAL A 224 -4.27 6.79 4.00
N ALA A 225 -3.89 7.63 3.05
CA ALA A 225 -4.77 8.09 1.98
C ALA A 225 -5.22 6.90 1.10
N PRO A 226 -6.24 7.07 0.25
CA PRO A 226 -6.56 6.07 -0.76
C PRO A 226 -5.38 5.97 -1.73
N PRO A 227 -4.95 4.77 -2.14
CA PRO A 227 -3.90 4.64 -3.13
C PRO A 227 -4.38 5.05 -4.53
N GLN A 228 -3.47 5.64 -5.31
CA GLN A 228 -3.60 5.94 -6.73
C GLN A 228 -2.83 4.92 -7.55
N CYS A 229 -3.44 4.43 -8.64
CA CYS A 229 -2.71 3.62 -9.60
C CYS A 229 -1.99 4.51 -10.60
N HIS A 230 -0.67 4.38 -10.70
CA HIS A 230 0.12 5.20 -11.61
C HIS A 230 0.15 4.64 -13.04
N ASN A 231 -0.06 3.34 -13.23
CA ASN A 231 0.07 2.70 -14.55
C ASN A 231 -1.12 1.81 -14.95
N CYS A 232 -2.25 1.92 -14.26
CA CYS A 232 -3.39 1.06 -14.54
C CYS A 232 -3.96 1.25 -15.94
N ASP A 233 -3.95 2.46 -16.51
CA ASP A 233 -4.44 2.66 -17.88
C ASP A 233 -3.60 1.90 -18.92
N ALA A 234 -2.31 1.68 -18.63
CA ALA A 234 -1.41 0.93 -19.49
C ALA A 234 -1.47 -0.58 -19.26
N VAL A 235 -1.68 -1.03 -18.01
CA VAL A 235 -1.73 -2.47 -17.66
C VAL A 235 -3.14 -3.06 -17.79
N LEU A 236 -4.18 -2.24 -17.59
CA LEU A 236 -5.60 -2.59 -17.57
C LEU A 236 -6.42 -1.71 -18.55
N PRO A 237 -6.06 -1.63 -19.85
CA PRO A 237 -6.64 -0.67 -20.79
C PRO A 237 -8.15 -0.79 -21.03
N ALA A 238 -8.76 -1.91 -20.59
CA ALA A 238 -10.19 -2.20 -20.77
C ALA A 238 -10.99 -2.19 -19.46
N LYS A 239 -10.38 -1.91 -18.30
CA LYS A 239 -11.06 -1.96 -16.99
C LYS A 239 -11.21 -0.58 -16.40
N ARG A 240 -12.44 -0.23 -16.00
CA ARG A 240 -12.65 0.88 -15.08
C ARG A 240 -12.24 0.42 -13.69
N LEU A 241 -11.27 1.10 -13.09
CA LEU A 241 -10.94 0.83 -11.70
C LEU A 241 -12.10 1.28 -10.79
N PRO A 242 -12.49 0.48 -9.79
CA PRO A 242 -13.34 0.94 -8.72
C PRO A 242 -12.66 2.09 -7.98
N ALA A 243 -13.47 3.03 -7.49
CA ALA A 243 -13.00 4.08 -6.60
C ALA A 243 -12.29 3.47 -5.37
N THR A 244 -11.17 4.07 -4.97
CA THR A 244 -10.36 3.56 -3.86
C THR A 244 -10.85 4.20 -2.56
N LEU A 245 -10.91 3.40 -1.48
CA LEU A 245 -11.32 3.88 -0.16
C LEU A 245 -10.10 4.25 0.67
N TYR A 246 -10.27 5.21 1.60
CA TYR A 246 -9.25 5.54 2.57
C TYR A 246 -8.93 4.33 3.47
N GLY A 247 -7.66 4.21 3.88
CA GLY A 247 -7.26 3.26 4.92
C GLY A 247 -7.79 3.64 6.30
N SER A 248 -7.64 2.74 7.28
CA SER A 248 -7.97 3.05 8.68
C SER A 248 -7.02 4.13 9.20
N SER A 249 -7.53 5.06 10.01
CA SER A 249 -6.68 6.00 10.74
C SER A 249 -5.93 5.27 11.86
N PHE A 250 -4.72 5.71 12.17
CA PHE A 250 -3.93 5.26 13.32
C PHE A 250 -3.50 6.46 14.17
N HIS A 251 -3.34 6.23 15.46
CA HIS A 251 -2.96 7.28 16.40
C HIS A 251 -1.52 7.09 16.85
N ILE A 252 -0.79 8.19 17.01
CA ILE A 252 0.56 8.18 17.56
C ILE A 252 0.44 8.66 19.01
N ASP A 253 0.42 7.70 19.94
CA ASP A 253 0.18 7.94 21.38
C ASP A 253 1.27 8.77 22.09
N ASN A 254 2.37 9.12 21.40
CA ASN A 254 3.48 9.88 21.96
C ASN A 254 3.97 10.96 20.98
N LEU A 255 3.27 12.10 20.95
CA LEU A 255 3.82 13.38 20.50
C LEU A 255 4.80 13.93 21.55
N ARG A 256 5.87 13.18 21.88
CA ARG A 256 6.86 13.64 22.86
C ARG A 256 7.86 14.58 22.19
N ASP A 257 8.29 15.60 22.94
CA ASP A 257 9.25 16.65 22.56
C ASP A 257 10.12 16.26 21.36
N ALA A 258 9.70 16.71 20.18
CA ALA A 258 10.58 16.84 19.03
C ALA A 258 11.52 17.99 19.33
N GLY A 259 12.42 17.83 20.32
CA GLY A 259 13.44 18.83 20.58
C GLY A 259 14.16 19.17 19.27
N ASP A 260 14.69 20.39 19.16
CA ASP A 260 15.28 20.96 17.93
C ASP A 260 16.42 20.13 17.30
N ARG A 261 16.83 19.04 17.96
CA ARG A 261 17.91 18.14 17.58
C ARG A 261 17.43 17.16 16.49
N GLY A 262 17.80 17.46 15.25
CA GLY A 262 17.63 16.55 14.11
C GLY A 262 16.66 17.03 13.02
N LEU A 263 16.04 18.21 13.21
CA LEU A 263 15.24 18.87 12.17
C LEU A 263 16.12 19.41 11.03
N ASP A 264 17.37 19.76 11.34
CA ASP A 264 18.29 20.44 10.42
C ASP A 264 19.16 19.50 9.58
N LYS A 265 19.11 18.19 9.84
CA LYS A 265 19.86 17.19 9.08
C LYS A 265 18.89 16.48 8.14
N PRO A 266 19.14 16.47 6.81
CA PRO A 266 18.29 15.73 5.90
C PRO A 266 18.18 14.28 6.38
N ILE A 267 17.02 13.64 6.15
CA ILE A 267 16.99 12.19 5.97
C ILE A 267 17.89 12.00 4.77
N LEU A 268 19.16 11.73 5.04
CA LEU A 268 20.04 11.20 4.05
C LEU A 268 19.33 9.93 3.60
N ASP A 269 19.02 9.90 2.31
CA ASP A 269 18.90 8.68 1.55
C ASP A 269 20.23 7.95 1.72
N ASP A 270 20.38 7.27 2.85
CA ASP A 270 21.67 6.90 3.44
C ASP A 270 22.25 5.66 2.77
N GLY A 271 21.62 5.18 1.69
CA GLY A 271 21.97 3.90 1.08
C GLY A 271 21.92 2.75 2.10
N LEU A 272 21.30 2.95 3.27
CA LEU A 272 21.09 1.93 4.29
C LEU A 272 19.84 1.15 3.93
N VAL A 273 20.01 0.38 2.86
CA VAL A 273 19.59 -1.01 2.90
C VAL A 273 20.24 -1.59 4.16
N GLY A 274 19.51 -1.56 5.28
CA GLY A 274 19.80 -2.50 6.37
C GLY A 274 19.93 -3.87 5.72
N TYR A 275 20.95 -4.63 6.09
CA TYR A 275 21.10 -6.01 5.64
C TYR A 275 19.72 -6.69 5.67
N PRO A 276 19.23 -7.29 4.57
CA PRO A 276 17.88 -7.83 4.47
C PRO A 276 17.72 -9.09 5.36
N GLY A 277 17.84 -8.95 6.68
CA GLY A 277 17.81 -10.10 7.59
C GLY A 277 18.13 -9.80 9.05
N THR A 278 18.48 -8.57 9.45
CA THR A 278 18.64 -8.26 10.88
C THR A 278 18.43 -6.77 11.16
N PRO A 279 17.48 -6.38 12.04
CA PRO A 279 17.48 -5.04 12.60
C PRO A 279 18.80 -4.83 13.35
N GLY A 280 19.67 -3.93 12.87
CA GLY A 280 20.77 -3.39 13.66
C GLY A 280 22.21 -3.87 13.40
N ASN A 281 22.56 -4.46 12.25
CA ASN A 281 23.99 -4.72 11.93
C ASN A 281 24.50 -3.83 10.80
N THR A 282 25.29 -2.80 11.15
CA THR A 282 25.94 -1.84 10.23
C THR A 282 27.46 -1.87 10.30
N ARG A 283 28.08 -3.04 10.58
CA ARG A 283 29.54 -3.12 10.49
C ARG A 283 29.99 -2.94 9.02
N PRO A 284 30.94 -2.03 8.74
CA PRO A 284 31.59 -1.97 7.44
C PRO A 284 32.50 -3.18 7.31
N HIS A 285 32.15 -4.08 6.39
CA HIS A 285 33.05 -5.03 5.77
C HIS A 285 32.92 -4.86 4.26
#